data_AF-A0A7D5MKU3-F1
#
_entry.id   AF-A0A7D5MKU3-F1
#
_cell.length_a   1.000
_cell.length_b   1.000
_cell.length_c   1.000
_cell.angle_alpha   90.00
_cell.angle_beta   90.00
_cell.angle_gamma   90.00
#
_symmetry.space_group_name_H-M   'P 1'
#
loop_
_entity.id
_entity.type
_entity.pdbx_description
1 polymer ?
#
loop_
_entity_poly.entity_id
_entity_poly.type
_entity_poly.pdbx_seq_one_letter_code
_entity_poly.pdbx_strand_id
1 'polypeptide(L)' 'MKRSYVALLLALIFLAACASPKPYYETKEGKRKQKYYNDIQYGRDAHPKMKF' A
#
# COMPACT_ATOMS: atom_id res chain seq x y z
N MET A 1 31.24 20.16 -13.29
CA MET A 1 30.76 20.19 -11.88
C MET A 1 29.24 20.30 -11.75
N LYS A 2 28.57 21.35 -12.24
CA LYS A 2 27.11 21.53 -12.09
C LYS A 2 26.27 20.33 -12.57
N ARG A 3 26.60 19.74 -13.72
CA ARG A 3 25.90 18.56 -14.28
C ARG A 3 26.04 17.30 -13.40
N SER A 4 27.18 17.13 -12.75
CA SER A 4 27.44 15.99 -11.86
C SER A 4 26.62 16.06 -10.58
N TYR A 5 26.41 17.28 -10.03
CA TYR A 5 25.53 17.48 -8.88
C TYR A 5 24.06 17.21 -9.22
N VAL A 6 23.61 17.60 -10.41
CA VAL A 6 22.26 17.29 -10.88
C VAL A 6 22.05 15.78 -11.01
N ALA A 7 23.03 15.07 -11.59
CA ALA A 7 22.97 13.62 -11.69
C ALA A 7 22.95 12.93 -10.32
N LEU A 8 23.77 13.39 -9.37
CA LEU A 8 23.79 12.88 -8.00
C LEU A 8 22.45 13.11 -7.28
N LEU A 9 21.86 14.30 -7.44
CA LEU A 9 20.56 14.65 -6.87
C LEU A 9 19.45 13.73 -7.41
N LEU A 10 19.42 13.50 -8.73
CA LEU A 10 18.44 12.61 -9.34
C LEU A 10 18.60 11.16 -8.85
N ALA A 11 19.84 10.67 -8.74
CA ALA A 11 20.11 9.34 -8.21
C ALA A 11 19.60 9.17 -6.77
N LEU A 12 19.78 10.18 -5.91
CA LEU A 12 19.27 10.17 -4.54
C LEU A 12 17.72 10.16 -4.49
N ILE A 13 17.06 10.94 -5.36
CA ILE A 13 15.59 10.96 -5.46
C ILE A 13 15.04 9.59 -5.89
N PHE A 14 15.66 8.96 -6.89
CA PHE A 14 15.23 7.63 -7.36
C PHE A 14 15.44 6.56 -6.29
N LEU A 15 16.54 6.60 -5.53
CA LEU A 15 16.78 5.70 -4.41
C LEU A 15 15.76 5.89 -3.28
N ALA A 16 15.42 7.14 -2.95
CA ALA A 16 14.44 7.45 -1.92
C ALA A 16 13.01 7.02 -2.31
N ALA A 17 12.64 7.13 -3.58
CA ALA A 17 11.32 6.72 -4.07
C ALA A 17 11.06 5.20 -3.93
N CYS A 18 12.10 4.37 -3.97
CA CYS A 18 12.01 2.93 -3.81
C CYS A 18 12.22 2.44 -2.37
N ALA A 19 12.61 3.33 -1.45
CA ALA A 19 13.01 2.95 -0.10
C ALA A 19 11.84 2.57 0.81
N SER A 20 10.62 3.06 0.54
CA SER A 20 9.45 2.71 1.34
C SER A 20 8.47 1.83 0.54
N PRO A 21 8.25 0.57 0.92
CA PRO A 21 7.14 -0.19 0.38
C PRO A 21 5.83 0.51 0.71
N LYS A 22 4.86 0.49 -0.22
CA LYS A 22 3.54 1.06 0.05
C LYS A 22 2.95 0.41 1.30
N PRO A 23 2.32 1.18 2.19
CA PRO A 23 1.59 0.62 3.32
C PRO A 23 0.62 -0.46 2.86
N TYR A 24 0.46 -1.53 3.64
CA TYR A 24 -0.28 -2.71 3.20
C TYR A 24 -1.71 -2.38 2.74
N TYR A 25 -2.40 -1.48 3.45
CA TYR A 25 -3.77 -1.05 3.13
C TYR A 25 -3.89 -0.37 1.75
N GLU A 26 -2.81 0.14 1.17
CA GLU A 26 -2.79 0.76 -0.17
C GLU A 26 -2.54 -0.25 -1.29
N THR A 27 -1.99 -1.42 -0.96
CA THR A 27 -1.77 -2.49 -1.92
C THR A 27 -3.10 -3.05 -2.43
N LYS A 28 -3.09 -3.66 -3.61
CA LYS A 28 -4.28 -4.32 -4.18
C LYS A 28 -4.86 -5.37 -3.22
N GLU A 29 -4.00 -6.13 -2.55
CA GLU A 29 -4.41 -7.14 -1.58
C GLU A 29 -4.98 -6.53 -0.30
N GLY A 30 -4.32 -5.50 0.23
CA GLY A 30 -4.80 -4.80 1.42
C GLY A 30 -6.16 -4.17 1.21
N LYS A 31 -6.37 -3.50 0.07
CA LYS A 31 -7.70 -2.97 -0.31
C LYS A 31 -8.76 -4.06 -0.38
N ARG A 32 -8.44 -5.23 -0.96
CA ARG A 32 -9.36 -6.38 -1.02
C ARG A 32 -9.75 -6.87 0.38
N LYS A 33 -8.77 -7.06 1.26
CA LYS A 33 -9.03 -7.49 2.65
C LYS A 33 -9.80 -6.44 3.43
N GLN A 34 -9.41 -5.18 3.31
CA GLN A 34 -10.09 -4.08 3.98
C GLN A 34 -11.56 -3.99 3.55
N LYS A 35 -11.87 -4.16 2.26
CA LYS A 35 -13.25 -4.24 1.78
C LYS A 35 -14.02 -5.39 2.46
N TYR A 36 -13.45 -6.60 2.46
CA TYR A 36 -14.08 -7.78 3.09
C TYR A 36 -14.40 -7.56 4.56
N TYR A 37 -13.44 -7.08 5.36
CA TYR A 37 -13.68 -6.84 6.78
C TYR A 37 -14.64 -5.67 7.01
N ASN A 38 -14.59 -4.61 6.19
CA ASN A 38 -15.56 -3.52 6.26
C ASN A 38 -16.98 -3.98 5.92
N ASP A 39 -17.13 -4.84 4.91
CA ASP A 39 -18.43 -5.37 4.52
C ASP A 39 -19.06 -6.18 5.68
N ILE A 40 -18.26 -6.93 6.44
CA ILE A 40 -18.69 -7.60 7.68
C ILE A 40 -19.00 -6.60 8.80
N GLN A 41 -18.08 -5.67 9.07
CA GLN A 41 -18.15 -4.77 10.23
C GLN A 41 -19.33 -3.80 10.16
N TYR A 42 -19.63 -3.29 8.96
CA TYR A 42 -20.72 -2.34 8.75
C TYR A 42 -22.02 -3.02 8.31
N GLY A 43 -22.13 -4.34 8.51
CA GLY A 43 -23.36 -5.10 8.26
C GLY A 43 -23.81 -5.13 6.79
N ARG A 44 -22.88 -4.91 5.85
CA ARG A 44 -23.12 -5.02 4.41
C ARG A 44 -23.25 -6.48 3.99
N ASP A 45 -22.46 -7.36 4.62
CA ASP A 45 -22.54 -8.81 4.48
C ASP A 45 -22.75 -9.44 5.86
N ALA A 46 -23.64 -10.43 5.95
CA ALA A 46 -23.74 -11.26 7.14
C ALA A 46 -22.42 -12.02 7.31
N HIS A 47 -21.79 -11.90 8.49
CA HIS A 47 -20.57 -12.64 8.83
C HIS A 47 -20.75 -14.11 8.41
N PRO A 48 -19.78 -14.74 7.71
CA PRO A 48 -19.91 -16.15 7.39
C PRO A 48 -20.10 -16.90 8.71
N LYS A 49 -21.30 -17.48 8.88
CA LYS A 49 -21.60 -18.30 10.05
C LYS A 49 -20.63 -19.46 9.99
N MET A 50 -19.69 -19.50 10.93
CA MET A 50 -18.87 -20.69 11.11
C MET A 50 -19.83 -21.85 11.36
N LYS A 51 -19.88 -22.81 10.43
CA LYS A 51 -20.51 -24.10 10.71
C LYS A 51 -19.53 -24.82 11.63
N PHE A 52 -19.76 -24.72 12.94
CA PHE A 52 -19.20 -25.65 13.90
C PHE A 52 -19.88 -27.01 13.72
#